data_AF-A0A0B2X385-F1
#
_entry.id   AF-A0A0B2X385-F1
#
_cell.length_a   1.000
_cell.length_b   1.000
_cell.length_c   1.000
_cell.angle_alpha   90.00
_cell.angle_beta   90.00
_cell.angle_gamma   90.00
#
_symmetry.space_group_name_H-M   'P 1'
#
loop_
_entity.id
_entity.type
_entity.pdbx_description
1 polymer ?
#
loop_
_entity_poly.entity_id
_entity_poly.type
_entity_poly.pdbx_seq_one_letter_code
_entity_poly.pdbx_strand_id
1 'polypeptide(L)'
;MAVSLPLVVWDTGYVLGRPHTMDGGAAHWPLWLPYKLYGQVDHVYGWKAFHARDGFTAAQGLLNVVETLLYAAYLWLWYSRGEPAAHGPRLVTGRPAARAVLLGFSSAVMTLSKTLLYWLHEYFSDFGNIGHNDPVRLIFLWIIPNGAWLVGSAYMIWSIGAEILDGLEAASPATKD
;
A
#
# COMPACT_ATOMS: atom_id res chain seq x y z
N MET A 1 -6.82 6.44 -3.96
CA MET A 1 -6.89 6.63 -2.49
C MET A 1 -8.22 6.20 -1.86
N ALA A 2 -9.38 6.44 -2.49
CA ALA A 2 -10.69 6.09 -1.91
C ALA A 2 -10.87 4.59 -1.60
N VAL A 3 -10.24 3.71 -2.39
CA VAL A 3 -10.22 2.26 -2.14
C VAL A 3 -9.01 1.87 -1.28
N SER A 4 -7.82 2.41 -1.59
CA SER A 4 -6.58 2.00 -0.92
C SER A 4 -6.54 2.34 0.57
N LEU A 5 -6.93 3.57 0.95
CA LEU A 5 -6.82 4.02 2.33
C LEU A 5 -7.70 3.19 3.29
N PRO A 6 -9.00 2.97 3.02
CA PRO A 6 -9.81 2.11 3.87
C PRO A 6 -9.26 0.69 3.98
N LEU A 7 -8.82 0.10 2.85
CA LEU A 7 -8.27 -1.27 2.86
C LEU A 7 -6.97 -1.38 3.65
N VAL A 8 -6.06 -0.42 3.50
CA VAL A 8 -4.77 -0.42 4.22
C VAL A 8 -4.96 -0.12 5.70
N VAL A 9 -5.87 0.78 6.07
CA VAL A 9 -6.22 1.03 7.47
C VAL A 9 -6.88 -0.19 8.10
N TRP A 10 -7.77 -0.86 7.35
CA TRP A 10 -8.37 -2.12 7.76
C TRP A 10 -7.26 -3.16 8.00
N ASP A 11 -6.41 -3.40 7.03
CA ASP A 11 -5.30 -4.34 7.17
C ASP A 11 -4.36 -4.05 8.35
N THR A 12 -3.98 -2.79 8.51
CA THR A 12 -3.16 -2.34 9.65
C THR A 12 -3.83 -2.61 10.99
N GLY A 13 -5.14 -2.34 11.09
CA GLY A 13 -5.93 -2.63 12.28
C GLY A 13 -5.94 -4.13 12.62
N TYR A 14 -6.11 -4.99 11.60
CA TYR A 14 -6.00 -6.44 11.79
C TYR A 14 -4.61 -6.83 12.30
N VAL A 15 -3.55 -6.39 11.64
CA VAL A 15 -2.17 -6.81 11.92
C VAL A 15 -1.69 -6.34 13.29
N LEU A 16 -1.88 -5.05 13.61
CA LEU A 16 -1.38 -4.47 14.87
C LEU A 16 -2.29 -4.81 16.07
N GLY A 17 -3.54 -5.19 15.82
CA GLY A 17 -4.48 -5.62 16.86
C GLY A 17 -4.35 -7.08 17.28
N ARG A 18 -3.46 -7.87 16.67
CA ARG A 18 -3.28 -9.29 17.01
C ARG A 18 -2.84 -9.45 18.48
N PRO A 19 -3.34 -10.46 19.21
CA PRO A 19 -4.19 -11.55 18.74
C PRO A 19 -5.71 -11.24 18.76
N HIS A 20 -6.14 -10.09 19.30
CA HIS A 20 -7.56 -9.79 19.52
C HIS A 20 -8.38 -9.75 18.22
N THR A 21 -7.73 -9.40 17.11
CA THR A 21 -8.31 -9.31 15.77
C THR A 21 -8.26 -10.63 14.98
N MET A 22 -7.47 -11.62 15.43
CA MET A 22 -7.34 -12.94 14.79
C MET A 22 -8.55 -13.83 15.07
N ASP A 23 -8.75 -14.89 14.26
CA ASP A 23 -9.84 -15.86 14.47
C ASP A 23 -9.85 -16.40 15.91
N GLY A 24 -10.99 -16.29 16.58
CA GLY A 24 -11.16 -16.60 18.01
C GLY A 24 -10.87 -15.43 18.98
N GLY A 25 -10.36 -14.30 18.49
CA GLY A 25 -10.11 -13.09 19.28
C GLY A 25 -11.36 -12.24 19.54
N ALA A 26 -11.35 -11.48 20.65
CA ALA A 26 -12.51 -10.70 21.10
C ALA A 26 -12.96 -9.59 20.13
N ALA A 27 -12.06 -9.09 19.28
CA ALA A 27 -12.34 -8.04 18.29
C ALA A 27 -12.48 -8.58 16.86
N HIS A 28 -12.33 -9.89 16.65
CA HIS A 28 -12.37 -10.49 15.31
C HIS A 28 -13.71 -10.28 14.60
N TRP A 29 -14.80 -10.46 15.33
CA TRP A 29 -16.14 -10.23 14.82
C TRP A 29 -16.61 -8.78 15.05
N PRO A 30 -17.29 -8.14 14.09
CA PRO A 30 -17.59 -8.60 12.73
C PRO A 30 -16.53 -8.17 11.69
N LEU A 31 -15.69 -7.20 12.03
CA LEU A 31 -14.89 -6.46 11.06
C LEU A 31 -13.76 -7.26 10.44
N TRP A 32 -13.18 -8.23 11.16
CA TRP A 32 -12.02 -9.00 10.71
C TRP A 32 -12.38 -10.41 10.24
N LEU A 33 -13.66 -10.74 10.14
CA LEU A 33 -14.12 -12.05 9.70
C LEU A 33 -13.44 -12.55 8.40
N PRO A 34 -13.25 -11.73 7.35
CA PRO A 34 -12.59 -12.19 6.14
C PRO A 34 -11.14 -12.65 6.36
N TYR A 35 -10.46 -12.14 7.39
CA TYR A 35 -9.10 -12.54 7.72
C TYR A 35 -8.99 -13.98 8.23
N LYS A 36 -10.10 -14.61 8.62
CA LYS A 36 -10.12 -16.05 8.90
C LYS A 36 -9.76 -16.85 7.64
N LEU A 37 -10.39 -16.54 6.50
CA LEU A 37 -10.06 -17.17 5.22
C LEU A 37 -8.68 -16.71 4.75
N TYR A 38 -8.39 -15.41 4.85
CA TYR A 38 -7.12 -14.88 4.38
C TYR A 38 -5.93 -15.50 5.13
N GLY A 39 -6.00 -15.67 6.44
CA GLY A 39 -4.97 -16.33 7.25
C GLY A 39 -4.82 -17.84 7.00
N GLN A 40 -5.78 -18.48 6.33
CA GLN A 40 -5.67 -19.86 5.85
C GLN A 40 -5.02 -19.94 4.47
N VAL A 41 -5.16 -18.90 3.65
CA VAL A 41 -4.49 -18.80 2.34
C VAL A 41 -3.05 -18.36 2.54
N ASP A 42 -2.84 -17.29 3.31
CA ASP A 42 -1.52 -16.79 3.64
C ASP A 42 -1.27 -16.90 5.13
N HIS A 43 -0.41 -17.84 5.50
CA HIS A 43 -0.09 -18.10 6.88
C HIS A 43 0.69 -16.98 7.58
N VAL A 44 1.24 -15.99 6.85
CA VAL A 44 1.81 -14.76 7.42
C VAL A 44 0.71 -13.93 8.13
N TYR A 45 -0.54 -14.08 7.69
CA TYR A 45 -1.71 -13.49 8.36
C TYR A 45 -2.33 -14.36 9.46
N GLY A 46 -1.88 -15.61 9.59
CA GLY A 46 -2.48 -16.63 10.44
C GLY A 46 -1.72 -16.92 11.74
N TRP A 47 -2.21 -17.92 12.47
CA TRP A 47 -1.64 -18.37 13.74
C TRP A 47 -0.23 -18.94 13.60
N LYS A 48 0.14 -19.51 12.44
CA LYS A 48 1.49 -20.02 12.16
C LYS A 48 2.54 -18.93 12.40
N ALA A 49 2.43 -17.80 11.70
CA ALA A 49 3.38 -16.70 11.83
C ALA A 49 3.33 -16.04 13.22
N PHE A 50 2.13 -15.90 13.79
CA PHE A 50 1.98 -15.34 15.14
C PHE A 50 2.70 -16.19 16.21
N HIS A 51 2.51 -17.52 16.20
CA HIS A 51 3.17 -18.42 17.14
C HIS A 51 4.68 -18.53 16.89
N ALA A 52 5.11 -18.44 15.63
CA ALA A 52 6.53 -18.37 15.27
C ALA A 52 7.19 -17.03 15.68
N ARG A 53 6.41 -16.04 16.15
CA ARG A 53 6.84 -14.66 16.43
C ARG A 53 7.52 -14.02 15.22
N ASP A 54 7.01 -14.34 14.03
CA ASP A 54 7.47 -13.73 12.79
C ASP A 54 7.07 -12.25 12.76
N GLY A 55 8.09 -11.37 12.77
CA GLY A 55 7.91 -9.93 12.78
C GLY A 55 7.57 -9.34 11.41
N PHE A 56 7.65 -10.11 10.33
CA PHE A 56 7.53 -9.61 8.97
C PHE A 56 6.22 -8.86 8.73
N THR A 57 5.08 -9.49 9.03
CA THR A 57 3.76 -8.87 8.80
C THR A 57 3.53 -7.65 9.69
N ALA A 58 4.00 -7.67 10.94
CA ALA A 58 3.86 -6.53 11.84
C ALA A 58 4.69 -5.33 11.35
N ALA A 59 5.91 -5.57 10.84
CA ALA A 59 6.74 -4.53 10.24
C ALA A 59 6.07 -3.93 8.98
N GLN A 60 5.45 -4.78 8.15
CA GLN A 60 4.65 -4.36 7.01
C GLN A 60 3.46 -3.48 7.43
N GLY A 61 2.76 -3.87 8.50
CA GLY A 61 1.67 -3.09 9.10
C GLY A 61 2.11 -1.74 9.64
N LEU A 62 3.33 -1.63 10.20
CA LEU A 62 3.86 -0.33 10.63
C LEU A 62 4.17 0.58 9.42
N LEU A 63 4.70 0.04 8.33
CA LEU A 63 4.89 0.79 7.09
C LEU A 63 3.55 1.24 6.49
N ASN A 64 2.50 0.42 6.58
CA ASN A 64 1.13 0.83 6.20
C ASN A 64 0.66 2.07 6.97
N VAL A 65 1.01 2.23 8.26
CA VAL A 65 0.70 3.45 9.03
C VAL A 65 1.41 4.65 8.41
N VAL A 66 2.70 4.52 8.11
CA VAL A 66 3.49 5.60 7.49
C VAL A 66 2.91 5.98 6.13
N GLU A 67 2.60 5.01 5.28
CA GLU A 67 1.97 5.24 3.97
C GLU A 67 0.61 5.93 4.11
N THR A 68 -0.20 5.50 5.07
CA THR A 68 -1.50 6.12 5.37
C THR A 68 -1.34 7.59 5.76
N LEU A 69 -0.33 7.93 6.57
CA LEU A 69 -0.04 9.32 6.94
C LEU A 69 0.44 10.15 5.75
N LEU A 70 1.28 9.58 4.87
CA LEU A 70 1.73 10.25 3.64
C LEU A 70 0.55 10.54 2.70
N TYR A 71 -0.34 9.57 2.51
CA TYR A 71 -1.56 9.73 1.72
C TYR A 71 -2.54 10.73 2.36
N ALA A 72 -2.69 10.73 3.68
CA ALA A 72 -3.50 11.73 4.38
C ALA A 72 -2.93 13.14 4.19
N ALA A 73 -1.61 13.31 4.29
CA ALA A 73 -0.94 14.59 4.04
C ALA A 73 -1.11 15.05 2.57
N TYR A 74 -1.01 14.13 1.60
CA TYR A 74 -1.31 14.39 0.19
C TYR A 74 -2.75 14.89 0.00
N LEU A 75 -3.74 14.18 0.54
CA LEU A 75 -5.15 14.55 0.42
C LEU A 75 -5.45 15.88 1.11
N TRP A 76 -4.83 16.14 2.26
CA TRP A 76 -4.95 17.40 2.96
C TRP A 76 -4.43 18.57 2.10
N LEU A 77 -3.27 18.41 1.45
CA LEU A 77 -2.75 19.42 0.52
C LEU A 77 -3.71 19.64 -0.66
N TRP A 78 -4.20 18.55 -1.25
CA TRP A 78 -5.15 18.61 -2.37
C TRP A 78 -6.45 19.32 -2.00
N TYR A 79 -7.01 19.03 -0.84
CA TYR A 79 -8.27 19.62 -0.39
C TYR A 79 -8.10 21.08 0.07
N SER A 80 -7.04 21.38 0.84
CA SER A 80 -6.85 22.70 1.47
C SER A 80 -6.24 23.75 0.54
N ARG A 81 -5.49 23.33 -0.48
CA ARG A 81 -4.75 24.20 -1.41
C ARG A 81 -5.18 24.04 -2.87
N GLY A 82 -6.13 23.15 -3.15
CA GLY A 82 -6.64 22.94 -4.49
C GLY A 82 -7.66 24.01 -4.85
N GLU A 83 -7.39 24.75 -5.92
CA GLU A 83 -8.34 25.70 -6.50
C GLU A 83 -9.33 24.98 -7.43
N PRO A 84 -10.59 25.42 -7.51
CA PRO A 84 -11.53 24.91 -8.51
C PRO A 84 -11.00 25.14 -9.92
N ALA A 85 -10.86 24.07 -10.70
CA ALA A 85 -10.56 24.20 -12.13
C ALA A 85 -11.83 24.61 -12.89
N ALA A 86 -11.69 25.45 -13.92
CA ALA A 86 -12.81 25.83 -14.78
C ALA A 86 -13.48 24.61 -15.43
N HIS A 87 -12.67 23.59 -15.77
CA HIS A 87 -13.11 22.28 -16.26
C HIS A 87 -12.18 21.22 -15.67
N GLY A 88 -12.73 20.24 -14.96
CA GLY A 88 -11.97 19.10 -14.42
C GLY A 88 -11.73 19.15 -12.91
N PRO A 89 -10.84 18.27 -12.39
CA PRO A 89 -10.57 18.13 -10.96
C PRO A 89 -9.85 19.36 -10.40
N ARG A 90 -9.93 19.55 -9.07
CA ARG A 90 -9.20 20.62 -8.36
C ARG A 90 -7.71 20.56 -8.69
N LEU A 91 -7.13 21.73 -8.97
CA LEU A 91 -5.71 21.90 -9.29
C LEU A 91 -4.98 22.49 -8.09
N VAL A 92 -3.87 21.86 -7.71
CA VAL A 92 -2.91 22.41 -6.75
C VAL A 92 -1.73 22.92 -7.56
N THR A 93 -1.25 24.13 -7.29
CA THR A 93 -0.11 24.73 -8.01
C THR A 93 1.00 25.18 -7.05
N GLY A 94 2.17 25.51 -7.62
CA GLY A 94 3.30 26.05 -6.88
C GLY A 94 3.89 25.08 -5.84
N ARG A 95 4.38 25.64 -4.72
CA ARG A 95 5.06 24.86 -3.67
C ARG A 95 4.19 23.79 -3.01
N PRO A 96 2.87 24.00 -2.76
CA PRO A 96 1.98 22.93 -2.31
C PRO A 96 1.88 21.77 -3.29
N ALA A 97 1.85 22.02 -4.60
CA ALA A 97 1.82 20.98 -5.63
C ALA A 97 3.11 20.17 -5.61
N ALA A 98 4.26 20.85 -5.56
CA ALA A 98 5.57 20.20 -5.45
C ALA A 98 5.66 19.27 -4.22
N ARG A 99 5.10 19.68 -3.07
CA ARG A 99 5.02 18.83 -1.88
C ARG A 99 4.09 17.64 -2.08
N ALA A 100 2.93 17.85 -2.70
CA ALA A 100 1.97 16.79 -2.97
C ALA A 100 2.58 15.72 -3.89
N VAL A 101 3.20 16.09 -5.00
CA VAL A 101 3.85 15.12 -5.90
C VAL A 101 4.98 14.36 -5.21
N LEU A 102 5.79 15.02 -4.37
CA LEU A 102 6.85 14.33 -3.59
C LEU A 102 6.28 13.32 -2.60
N LEU A 103 5.21 13.65 -1.88
CA LEU A 103 4.54 12.74 -0.96
C LEU A 103 3.92 11.56 -1.71
N GLY A 104 3.21 11.84 -2.80
CA GLY A 104 2.59 10.83 -3.66
C GLY A 104 3.61 9.86 -4.25
N PHE A 105 4.69 10.39 -4.83
CA PHE A 105 5.78 9.58 -5.38
C PHE A 105 6.45 8.71 -4.32
N SER A 106 6.82 9.30 -3.16
CA SER A 106 7.49 8.59 -2.08
C SER A 106 6.62 7.47 -1.48
N SER A 107 5.32 7.74 -1.32
CA SER A 107 4.37 6.72 -0.87
C SER A 107 4.21 5.58 -1.88
N ALA A 108 4.15 5.88 -3.19
CA ALA A 108 4.07 4.87 -4.23
C ALA A 108 5.32 3.98 -4.30
N VAL A 109 6.52 4.58 -4.17
CA VAL A 109 7.79 3.83 -4.05
C VAL A 109 7.75 2.92 -2.83
N MET A 110 7.32 3.42 -1.67
CA MET A 110 7.21 2.62 -0.46
C MET A 110 6.25 1.42 -0.65
N THR A 111 5.06 1.65 -1.22
CA THR A 111 4.10 0.58 -1.52
C THR A 111 4.72 -0.47 -2.44
N LEU A 112 5.38 -0.05 -3.52
CA LEU A 112 6.02 -0.97 -4.47
C LEU A 112 7.13 -1.79 -3.79
N SER A 113 8.06 -1.13 -3.11
CA SER A 113 9.21 -1.79 -2.45
C SER A 113 8.74 -2.78 -1.40
N LYS A 114 7.76 -2.40 -0.59
CA LYS A 114 7.20 -3.23 0.46
C LYS A 114 6.48 -4.46 -0.13
N THR A 115 5.69 -4.26 -1.18
CA THR A 115 4.99 -5.36 -1.86
C THR A 115 5.98 -6.30 -2.53
N LEU A 116 7.00 -5.78 -3.22
CA LEU A 116 8.08 -6.61 -3.78
C LEU A 116 8.79 -7.41 -2.69
N LEU A 117 9.10 -6.79 -1.55
CA LEU A 117 9.71 -7.47 -0.43
C LEU A 117 8.85 -8.62 0.09
N TYR A 118 7.51 -8.48 0.09
CA TYR A 118 6.59 -9.55 0.47
C TYR A 118 6.63 -10.74 -0.48
N TRP A 119 6.68 -10.50 -1.79
CA TRP A 119 6.85 -11.56 -2.79
C TRP A 119 8.22 -12.25 -2.66
N LEU A 120 9.28 -11.46 -2.47
CA LEU A 120 10.64 -11.98 -2.30
C LEU A 120 10.76 -12.76 -0.98
N HIS A 121 10.11 -12.32 0.08
CA HIS A 121 10.06 -13.03 1.35
C HIS A 121 9.52 -14.45 1.17
N GLU A 122 8.42 -14.62 0.43
CA GLU A 122 7.89 -15.95 0.12
C GLU A 122 8.85 -16.75 -0.76
N TYR A 123 9.41 -16.15 -1.81
CA TYR A 123 10.36 -16.84 -2.69
C TYR A 123 11.59 -17.36 -1.93
N PHE A 124 12.17 -16.54 -1.04
CA PHE A 124 13.34 -16.91 -0.24
C PHE A 124 13.01 -17.76 1.00
N SER A 125 11.73 -17.98 1.29
CA SER A 125 11.26 -18.82 2.38
C SER A 125 10.58 -20.10 1.87
N ASP A 126 10.97 -20.56 0.68
CA ASP A 126 10.44 -21.75 0.00
C ASP A 126 8.90 -21.77 -0.10
N PHE A 127 8.30 -20.59 -0.28
CA PHE A 127 6.85 -20.36 -0.29
C PHE A 127 6.16 -20.90 0.97
N GLY A 128 6.85 -20.86 2.11
CA GLY A 128 6.40 -21.50 3.33
C GLY A 128 5.04 -21.03 3.85
N ASN A 129 4.56 -19.83 3.48
CA ASN A 129 3.25 -19.35 3.94
C ASN A 129 2.12 -19.55 2.93
N ILE A 130 2.43 -19.78 1.65
CA ILE A 130 1.44 -19.84 0.57
C ILE A 130 1.49 -21.12 -0.27
N GLY A 131 2.55 -21.92 -0.17
CA GLY A 131 2.80 -23.09 -1.02
C GLY A 131 1.86 -24.27 -0.79
N HIS A 132 1.08 -24.26 0.30
CA HIS A 132 0.07 -25.28 0.59
C HIS A 132 -1.25 -25.08 -0.18
N ASN A 133 -1.44 -23.94 -0.84
CA ASN A 133 -2.68 -23.64 -1.56
C ASN A 133 -2.75 -24.40 -2.89
N ASP A 134 -3.96 -24.76 -3.30
CA ASP A 134 -4.20 -25.14 -4.69
C ASP A 134 -4.00 -23.94 -5.63
N PRO A 135 -3.72 -24.18 -6.93
CA PRO A 135 -3.41 -23.10 -7.87
C PRO A 135 -4.51 -22.04 -7.99
N VAL A 136 -5.79 -22.43 -7.87
CA VAL A 136 -6.92 -21.49 -8.01
C VAL A 136 -6.94 -20.54 -6.81
N ARG A 137 -6.87 -21.07 -5.59
CA ARG A 137 -6.79 -20.22 -4.38
C ARG A 137 -5.58 -19.32 -4.41
N LEU A 138 -4.41 -19.85 -4.76
CA LEU A 138 -3.18 -19.06 -4.84
C LEU A 138 -3.31 -17.91 -5.84
N ILE A 139 -3.83 -18.18 -7.04
CA ILE A 139 -3.99 -17.17 -8.09
C ILE A 139 -4.96 -16.06 -7.65
N PHE A 140 -6.16 -16.43 -7.22
CA PHE A 140 -7.23 -15.46 -7.00
C PHE A 140 -7.18 -14.77 -5.63
N LEU A 141 -6.66 -15.44 -4.60
CA LEU A 141 -6.67 -14.90 -3.23
C LEU A 141 -5.31 -14.36 -2.80
N TRP A 142 -4.23 -14.61 -3.55
CA TRP A 142 -2.90 -14.09 -3.22
C TRP A 142 -2.22 -13.37 -4.39
N ILE A 143 -2.08 -14.00 -5.56
CA ILE A 143 -1.34 -13.42 -6.70
C ILE A 143 -2.04 -12.18 -7.26
N ILE A 144 -3.32 -12.27 -7.61
CA ILE A 144 -4.05 -11.15 -8.23
C ILE A 144 -4.17 -9.95 -7.26
N PRO A 145 -4.58 -10.13 -5.98
CA PRO A 145 -4.68 -9.02 -5.05
C PRO A 145 -3.34 -8.33 -4.79
N ASN A 146 -2.27 -9.09 -4.55
CA ASN A 146 -0.94 -8.51 -4.31
C ASN A 146 -0.31 -7.95 -5.60
N GLY A 147 -0.57 -8.59 -6.75
CA GLY A 147 -0.14 -8.11 -8.06
C GLY A 147 -0.78 -6.79 -8.46
N ALA A 148 -2.04 -6.55 -8.07
CA ALA A 148 -2.69 -5.26 -8.27
C ALA A 148 -1.96 -4.12 -7.54
N TRP A 149 -1.40 -4.37 -6.36
CA TRP A 149 -0.56 -3.39 -5.66
C TRP A 149 0.75 -3.10 -6.38
N LEU A 150 1.40 -4.12 -6.95
CA LEU A 150 2.62 -3.94 -7.76
C LEU A 150 2.33 -3.07 -8.99
N VAL A 151 1.30 -3.40 -9.76
CA VAL A 151 0.95 -2.67 -10.98
C VAL A 151 0.50 -1.25 -10.65
N GLY A 152 -0.38 -1.09 -9.66
CA GLY A 152 -0.90 0.22 -9.27
C GLY A 152 0.18 1.17 -8.78
N SER A 153 1.09 0.69 -7.92
CA SER A 153 2.19 1.51 -7.40
C SER A 153 3.23 1.84 -8.48
N ALA A 154 3.59 0.88 -9.35
CA ALA A 154 4.48 1.14 -10.48
C ALA A 154 3.89 2.20 -11.44
N TYR A 155 2.60 2.12 -11.73
CA TYR A 155 1.91 3.13 -12.55
C TYR A 155 1.92 4.51 -11.88
N MET A 156 1.67 4.59 -10.56
CA MET A 156 1.73 5.85 -9.82
C MET A 156 3.14 6.46 -9.84
N ILE A 157 4.18 5.65 -9.68
CA ILE A 157 5.58 6.10 -9.79
C ILE A 157 5.84 6.68 -11.18
N TRP A 158 5.43 5.97 -12.23
CA TRP A 158 5.61 6.44 -13.60
C TRP A 158 4.87 7.75 -13.87
N SER A 159 3.57 7.83 -13.51
CA SER A 159 2.73 9.00 -13.76
C SER A 159 3.19 10.22 -12.97
N ILE A 160 3.38 10.09 -11.65
CA ILE A 160 3.81 11.21 -10.79
C ILE A 160 5.27 11.56 -11.09
N GLY A 161 6.10 10.57 -11.43
CA GLY A 161 7.48 10.77 -11.86
C GLY A 161 7.56 11.63 -13.12
N ALA A 162 6.70 11.37 -14.11
CA ALA A 162 6.59 12.21 -15.30
C ALA A 162 6.22 13.66 -14.96
N GLU A 163 5.24 13.89 -14.07
CA GLU A 163 4.90 15.25 -13.61
C GLU A 163 6.08 15.97 -12.93
N ILE A 164 6.89 15.25 -12.16
CA ILE A 164 8.10 15.80 -11.54
C ILE A 164 9.12 16.19 -12.61
N LEU A 165 9.34 15.33 -13.61
CA LEU A 165 10.28 15.59 -14.72
C LEU A 165 9.82 16.79 -15.55
N ASP A 166 8.56 16.84 -15.98
CA ASP A 166 7.98 17.94 -16.75
C ASP A 166 8.14 19.29 -16.00
N GLY A 167 7.92 19.28 -14.68
CA GLY A 167 8.09 20.45 -13.83
C GLY A 167 9.55 20.93 -13.74
N LEU A 168 10.52 20.01 -13.73
CA LEU A 168 11.95 20.32 -13.72
C LEU A 168 12.44 20.81 -15.08
N GLU A 169 11.95 20.21 -16.18
CA GLU A 169 12.26 20.62 -17.54
C GLU A 169 11.73 22.03 -17.83
N ALA A 170 10.47 22.32 -17.45
CA ALA A 170 9.88 23.64 -17.63
C ALA A 170 10.58 24.73 -16.81
N ALA A 171 11.18 24.38 -15.66
CA ALA A 171 11.93 25.30 -14.81
C ALA A 171 13.40 25.45 -15.25
N SER A 172 13.90 24.56 -16.11
CA SER A 172 15.29 24.59 -16.55
C SER A 172 15.49 25.71 -17.58
N PRO A 173 16.41 26.67 -17.34
CA PRO A 173 16.78 27.63 -18.36
C PRO A 173 17.38 26.83 -19.51
N ALA A 174 16.75 26.91 -20.69
CA ALA A 174 17.08 26.13 -21.87
C ALA A 174 18.59 25.90 -22.02
N THR A 175 19.05 24.74 -21.58
CA THR A 175 20.41 24.28 -21.86
C THR A 175 20.21 23.06 -22.73
N LYS A 176 20.47 23.28 -24.02
CA LYS A 176 20.46 22.23 -25.05
C LYS A 176 21.28 21.04 -24.57
N ASP A 177 20.73 19.85 -24.76
CA ASP A 177 21.47 18.66 -25.17
C ASP A 177 20.61 17.89 -26.20
#